data_AF-A0A1Y0HU55-F1
#
_entry.id   AF-A0A1Y0HU55-F1
#
_cell.length_a   1.000
_cell.length_b   1.000
_cell.length_c   1.000
_cell.angle_alpha   90.00
_cell.angle_beta   90.00
_cell.angle_gamma   90.00
#
_symmetry.space_group_name_H-M   'P 1'
#
loop_
_entity.id
_entity.type
_entity.pdbx_description
1 polymer ?
#
loop_
_entity_poly.entity_id
_entity_poly.type
_entity_poly.pdbx_seq_one_letter_code
_entity_poly.pdbx_strand_id
1 'polypeptide(L)'
;MRAEDRVHDGRDQQPTTAVVDSSSVKSTPVPGERGFNGTKKVDGIKRHILLDTAGRLLTAHVTAANIQDRAASTDLLAKNPCPSVPHVWANKGYTGQAPADAATTAGIELEIVSGPKPAGRFVVQPQR
;
A
#
# COMPACT_ATOMS: atom_id res chain seq x y z
N MET A 1 4.22 -19.00 10.07
CA MET A 1 3.17 -18.76 9.06
C MET A 1 3.69 -18.01 7.83
N ARG A 2 3.89 -16.67 7.82
CA ARG A 2 4.31 -15.95 6.58
C ARG A 2 5.61 -16.48 5.94
N ALA A 3 6.67 -16.66 6.73
CA ALA A 3 7.95 -17.17 6.25
C ALA A 3 7.86 -18.62 5.73
N GLU A 4 7.09 -19.46 6.42
CA GLU A 4 6.85 -20.86 6.04
C GLU A 4 6.08 -20.94 4.71
N ASP A 5 5.02 -20.13 4.56
CA ASP A 5 4.25 -20.07 3.32
C ASP A 5 5.15 -19.61 2.15
N ARG A 6 6.07 -18.67 2.37
CA ARG A 6 7.00 -18.23 1.33
C ARG A 6 7.95 -19.34 0.89
N VAL A 7 8.45 -20.13 1.84
CA VAL A 7 9.29 -21.30 1.54
C VAL A 7 8.49 -22.36 0.78
N HIS A 8 7.21 -22.57 1.15
CA HIS A 8 6.32 -23.46 0.42
C HIS A 8 6.14 -23.03 -1.06
N ASP A 9 6.08 -21.72 -1.32
CA ASP A 9 6.07 -21.14 -2.68
C ASP A 9 7.45 -21.12 -3.36
N GLY A 10 8.49 -21.70 -2.75
CA GLY A 10 9.85 -21.71 -3.29
C GLY A 10 10.55 -20.35 -3.25
N ARG A 11 10.13 -19.45 -2.35
CA ARG A 11 10.71 -18.11 -2.16
C ARG A 11 11.54 -18.02 -0.88
N ASP A 12 12.41 -17.02 -0.81
CA ASP A 12 13.12 -16.68 0.42
C ASP A 12 12.14 -16.34 1.56
N GLN A 13 12.44 -16.76 2.78
CA GLN A 13 11.62 -16.51 3.98
C GLN A 13 11.34 -15.03 4.18
N GLN A 14 12.31 -14.17 3.90
CA GLN A 14 12.20 -12.73 4.05
C GLN A 14 11.89 -12.09 2.70
N PRO A 15 10.82 -11.28 2.58
CA PRO A 15 10.58 -10.50 1.39
C PRO A 15 11.62 -9.38 1.26
N THR A 16 12.04 -9.10 0.04
CA THR A 16 12.89 -7.96 -0.33
C THR A 16 12.13 -6.84 -1.02
N THR A 17 10.91 -7.12 -1.47
CA THR A 17 10.06 -6.17 -2.18
C THR A 17 8.62 -6.28 -1.71
N ALA A 18 7.94 -5.14 -1.67
CA ALA A 18 6.54 -5.05 -1.28
C ALA A 18 5.75 -4.08 -2.18
N VAL A 19 4.43 -4.14 -2.08
CA VAL A 19 3.49 -3.27 -2.78
C VAL A 19 2.56 -2.64 -1.77
N VAL A 20 2.29 -1.35 -1.91
CA VAL A 20 1.27 -0.64 -1.15
C VAL A 20 0.10 -0.21 -2.02
N ASP A 21 -1.11 -0.46 -1.53
CA ASP A 21 -2.34 0.07 -2.12
C ASP A 21 -3.37 0.37 -1.04
N SER A 22 -4.38 1.18 -1.40
CA SER A 22 -5.46 1.56 -0.49
C SER A 22 -6.84 1.18 -1.04
N SER A 23 -7.73 0.77 -0.14
CA SER A 23 -9.11 0.41 -0.48
C SER A 23 -10.10 1.05 0.48
N SER A 24 -11.02 1.85 -0.05
CA SER A 24 -12.14 2.41 0.70
C SER A 24 -13.31 1.42 0.73
N VAL A 25 -13.80 1.10 1.93
CA VAL A 25 -14.91 0.18 2.15
C VAL A 25 -15.92 0.80 3.11
N LYS A 26 -17.19 0.38 2.99
CA LYS A 26 -18.21 0.78 3.97
C LYS A 26 -17.79 0.31 5.35
N SER A 27 -17.95 1.17 6.35
CA SER A 27 -17.68 0.79 7.73
C SER A 27 -18.75 -0.18 8.24
N THR A 28 -18.40 -0.95 9.27
CA THR A 28 -19.36 -1.77 10.00
C THR A 28 -20.34 -0.87 10.77
N PRO A 29 -21.49 -1.39 11.24
CA PRO A 29 -22.43 -0.64 12.08
C PRO A 29 -21.86 -0.19 13.43
N VAL A 30 -20.67 -0.66 13.81
CA VAL A 30 -20.01 -0.30 15.06
C VAL A 30 -19.54 1.17 14.98
N PRO A 31 -19.82 1.99 16.01
CA PRO A 31 -19.31 3.36 16.09
C PRO A 31 -17.77 3.41 15.99
N GLY A 32 -17.25 4.36 15.22
CA GLY A 32 -15.81 4.52 15.00
C GLY A 32 -15.49 5.57 13.95
N GLU A 33 -14.20 5.77 13.71
CA GLU A 33 -13.70 6.72 12.71
C GLU A 33 -14.22 6.33 11.31
N ARG A 34 -14.84 7.30 10.62
CA ARG A 34 -15.38 7.12 9.26
C ARG A 34 -15.38 8.44 8.51
N GLY A 35 -15.41 8.36 7.19
CA GLY A 35 -15.51 9.52 6.33
C GLY A 35 -15.98 9.16 4.93
N PHE A 36 -16.33 10.17 4.15
CA PHE A 36 -16.84 9.97 2.79
C PHE A 36 -15.73 10.15 1.74
N ASN A 37 -15.41 9.08 1.01
CA ASN A 37 -14.59 9.14 -0.18
C ASN A 37 -15.46 9.52 -1.38
N GLY A 38 -15.38 10.78 -1.82
CA GLY A 38 -16.16 11.28 -2.96
C GLY A 38 -15.87 10.58 -4.28
N THR A 39 -14.62 10.18 -4.53
CA THR A 39 -14.22 9.49 -5.78
C THR A 39 -14.85 8.10 -5.88
N LYS A 40 -14.90 7.36 -4.77
CA LYS A 40 -15.47 6.01 -4.72
C LYS A 40 -16.94 6.00 -4.30
N LYS A 41 -17.47 7.13 -3.84
CA LYS A 41 -18.80 7.29 -3.20
C LYS A 41 -19.00 6.31 -2.05
N VAL A 42 -17.96 6.14 -1.22
CA VAL A 42 -17.98 5.23 -0.07
C VAL A 42 -17.93 6.05 1.20
N ASP A 43 -18.94 5.90 2.06
CA ASP A 43 -18.90 6.37 3.44
C ASP A 43 -18.42 5.22 4.33
N GLY A 44 -17.23 5.37 4.91
CA GLY A 44 -16.64 4.35 5.75
C GLY A 44 -15.17 4.58 6.04
N ILE A 45 -14.39 3.52 5.93
CA ILE A 45 -12.95 3.50 6.25
C ILE A 45 -12.13 3.28 4.98
N LYS A 46 -10.85 3.61 5.05
CA LYS A 46 -9.86 3.25 4.05
C LYS A 46 -8.77 2.42 4.70
N ARG A 47 -8.48 1.27 4.07
CA ARG A 47 -7.46 0.32 4.49
C ARG A 47 -6.26 0.52 3.58
N HIS A 48 -5.14 0.92 4.14
CA HIS A 48 -3.84 1.03 3.47
C HIS A 48 -3.07 -0.25 3.80
N ILE A 49 -2.67 -1.01 2.79
CA ILE A 49 -2.17 -2.37 2.98
C ILE A 49 -0.80 -2.48 2.32
N LEU A 50 0.18 -2.97 3.09
CA LEU A 50 1.50 -3.33 2.59
C LEU A 50 1.57 -4.86 2.46
N LEU A 51 1.85 -5.33 1.25
CA LEU A 51 1.89 -6.75 0.88
C LEU A 51 3.25 -7.10 0.30
N ASP A 52 3.74 -8.32 0.47
CA ASP A 52 4.86 -8.79 -0.36
C ASP A 52 4.41 -9.06 -1.81
N THR A 53 5.36 -9.38 -2.69
CA THR A 53 5.10 -9.68 -4.11
C THR A 53 4.33 -10.98 -4.38
N ALA A 54 4.03 -11.76 -3.35
CA ALA A 54 3.18 -12.94 -3.45
C ALA A 54 1.81 -12.73 -2.78
N GLY A 55 1.49 -11.49 -2.37
CA GLY A 55 0.20 -11.13 -1.78
C GLY A 55 0.08 -11.40 -0.28
N ARG A 56 1.18 -11.66 0.43
CA ARG A 56 1.16 -11.88 1.89
C ARG A 56 1.15 -10.54 2.61
N LEU A 57 0.18 -10.37 3.52
CA LEU A 57 0.04 -9.17 4.34
C LEU A 57 1.28 -8.96 5.20
N LEU A 58 1.97 -7.83 5.07
CA LEU A 58 3.04 -7.42 5.97
C LEU A 58 2.46 -6.59 7.11
N THR A 59 1.79 -5.48 6.77
CA THR A 59 1.11 -4.59 7.71
C THR A 59 -0.07 -3.90 7.06
N ALA A 60 -0.98 -3.36 7.89
CA ALA A 60 -2.09 -2.55 7.44
C ALA A 60 -2.33 -1.38 8.39
N HIS A 61 -2.80 -0.28 7.84
CA HIS A 61 -3.24 0.89 8.58
C HIS A 61 -4.63 1.31 8.11
N VAL A 62 -5.51 1.68 9.04
CA VAL A 62 -6.90 2.02 8.75
C VAL A 62 -7.14 3.46 9.16
N THR A 63 -7.78 4.22 8.30
CA THR A 63 -8.18 5.62 8.51
C THR A 63 -9.64 5.81 8.10
N ALA A 64 -10.25 6.95 8.41
CA ALA A 64 -11.47 7.36 7.73
C ALA A 64 -11.29 7.40 6.19
N ALA A 65 -12.35 7.14 5.41
CA ALA A 65 -12.21 6.99 3.96
C ALA A 65 -11.89 8.29 3.20
N ASN A 66 -12.13 9.44 3.81
CA ASN A 66 -11.77 10.76 3.28
C ASN A 66 -10.28 11.11 3.48
N ILE A 67 -9.54 10.34 4.29
CA ILE A 67 -8.10 10.54 4.47
C ILE A 67 -7.37 10.08 3.20
N GLN A 68 -6.41 10.90 2.76
CA GLN A 68 -5.66 10.67 1.54
C GLN A 68 -4.51 9.70 1.78
N ASP A 69 -4.17 8.93 0.76
CA ASP A 69 -3.18 7.85 0.83
C ASP A 69 -1.80 8.39 1.24
N ARG A 70 -1.42 9.56 0.71
CA ARG A 70 -0.22 10.30 1.10
C ARG A 70 -0.15 10.76 2.56
N ALA A 71 -1.28 10.92 3.24
CA ALA A 71 -1.29 11.29 4.65
C ALA A 71 -1.12 10.05 5.55
N ALA A 72 -1.62 8.91 5.09
CA ALA A 72 -1.54 7.64 5.82
C ALA A 72 -0.22 6.88 5.60
N SER A 73 0.60 7.30 4.64
CA SER A 73 1.87 6.63 4.29
C SER A 73 2.85 6.58 5.45
N THR A 74 2.94 7.65 6.25
CA THR A 74 3.85 7.74 7.39
C THR A 74 3.55 6.65 8.41
N ASP A 75 2.30 6.55 8.85
CA ASP A 75 1.88 5.55 9.83
C ASP A 75 1.95 4.12 9.30
N LEU A 76 1.74 3.92 7.99
CA LEU A 76 1.84 2.60 7.39
C LEU A 76 3.30 2.13 7.30
N LEU A 77 4.19 2.95 6.74
CA LEU A 77 5.58 2.57 6.49
C LEU A 77 6.37 2.43 7.80
N ALA A 78 6.06 3.25 8.81
CA ALA A 78 6.63 3.10 10.16
C ALA A 78 6.27 1.76 10.83
N LYS A 79 5.18 1.11 10.39
CA LYS A 79 4.73 -0.20 10.89
C LYS A 79 5.20 -1.36 10.03
N ASN A 80 6.11 -1.15 9.08
CA ASN A 80 6.68 -2.24 8.28
C ASN A 80 7.43 -3.22 9.21
N PRO A 81 7.00 -4.48 9.35
CA PRO A 81 7.64 -5.44 10.25
C PRO A 81 8.87 -6.11 9.64
N CYS A 82 9.17 -5.83 8.37
CA CYS A 82 10.24 -6.49 7.62
C CYS A 82 11.31 -5.46 7.22
N PRO A 83 12.37 -5.29 8.04
CA PRO A 83 13.53 -4.46 7.67
C PRO A 83 14.23 -4.93 6.38
N SER A 84 14.00 -6.19 5.98
CA SER A 84 14.54 -6.80 4.76
C SER A 84 13.91 -6.26 3.47
N VAL A 85 12.89 -5.40 3.53
CA VAL A 85 12.20 -4.83 2.37
C VAL A 85 12.75 -3.43 2.07
N PRO A 86 13.83 -3.31 1.27
CA PRO A 86 14.34 -2.01 0.85
C PRO A 86 13.48 -1.36 -0.24
N HIS A 87 12.61 -2.08 -0.94
CA HIS A 87 11.87 -1.54 -2.09
C HIS A 87 10.36 -1.71 -1.96
N VAL A 88 9.61 -0.64 -2.18
CA VAL A 88 8.14 -0.65 -2.17
C VAL A 88 7.58 0.02 -3.42
N TRP A 89 6.73 -0.69 -4.15
CA TRP A 89 5.93 -0.10 -5.22
C TRP A 89 4.63 0.49 -4.71
N ALA A 90 4.27 1.68 -5.20
CA ALA A 90 3.02 2.35 -4.86
C ALA A 90 2.35 2.98 -6.08
N ASN A 91 1.04 3.21 -5.99
CA ASN A 91 0.30 3.94 -7.02
C ASN A 91 0.48 5.48 -6.87
N LYS A 92 -0.10 6.25 -7.79
CA LYS A 92 -0.03 7.74 -7.77
C LYS A 92 -0.61 8.42 -6.53
N GLY A 93 -1.46 7.73 -5.76
CA GLY A 93 -2.02 8.23 -4.49
C GLY A 93 -0.95 8.47 -3.42
N TYR A 94 0.19 7.79 -3.53
CA TYR A 94 1.34 7.91 -2.62
C TYR A 94 2.42 8.88 -3.13
N THR A 95 2.07 9.80 -4.02
CA THR A 95 3.00 10.86 -4.45
C THR A 95 3.05 12.01 -3.45
N GLY A 96 4.20 12.70 -3.42
CA GLY A 96 4.40 13.91 -2.61
C GLY A 96 5.48 13.73 -1.53
N GLN A 97 5.72 14.81 -0.78
CA GLN A 97 6.82 14.87 0.19
C GLN A 97 6.60 13.93 1.38
N ALA A 98 5.40 13.90 1.96
CA ALA A 98 5.12 13.08 3.14
C ALA A 98 5.38 11.57 2.92
N PRO A 99 4.95 10.95 1.80
CA PRO A 99 5.36 9.58 1.47
C PRO A 99 6.86 9.40 1.26
N ALA A 100 7.54 10.36 0.62
CA ALA A 100 8.97 10.28 0.37
C ALA A 100 9.80 10.34 1.68
N ASP A 101 9.42 11.25 2.59
CA ASP A 101 10.06 11.39 3.91
C ASP A 101 9.82 10.15 4.78
N ALA A 102 8.59 9.62 4.75
CA ALA A 102 8.23 8.40 5.46
C ALA A 102 9.04 7.20 4.95
N ALA A 103 9.19 7.06 3.64
CA ALA A 103 9.98 5.99 3.03
C ALA A 103 11.46 6.12 3.40
N THR A 104 12.02 7.33 3.30
CA THR A 104 13.41 7.61 3.71
C THR A 104 13.65 7.26 5.17
N THR A 105 12.72 7.65 6.06
CA THR A 105 12.80 7.35 7.50
C THR A 105 12.75 5.84 7.77
N ALA A 106 11.99 5.10 6.96
CA ALA A 106 11.88 3.65 7.06
C ALA A 106 13.00 2.88 6.35
N GLY A 107 13.95 3.56 5.68
CA GLY A 107 15.00 2.92 4.89
C GLY A 107 14.48 2.24 3.62
N ILE A 108 13.38 2.75 3.07
CA ILE A 108 12.66 2.19 1.92
C ILE A 108 12.83 3.11 0.71
N GLU A 109 13.20 2.53 -0.43
CA GLU A 109 13.01 3.11 -1.75
C GLU A 109 11.53 2.96 -2.16
N LEU A 110 10.82 4.09 -2.19
CA LEU A 110 9.42 4.14 -2.60
C LEU A 110 9.32 4.48 -4.09
N GLU A 111 8.97 3.48 -4.89
CA GLU A 111 8.80 3.63 -6.33
C GLU A 111 7.33 3.83 -6.71
N ILE A 112 7.01 5.00 -7.26
CA ILE A 112 5.67 5.29 -7.76
C ILE A 112 5.47 4.67 -9.15
N VAL A 113 4.71 3.58 -9.20
CA VAL A 113 4.32 2.93 -10.45
C VAL A 113 3.19 3.73 -11.11
N SER A 114 3.52 4.24 -12.28
CA SER A 114 2.70 5.16 -13.04
C SER A 114 2.76 4.75 -14.51
N GLY A 115 1.70 4.12 -15.02
CA GLY A 115 1.61 3.79 -16.44
C GLY A 115 1.47 5.04 -17.33
N PRO A 116 1.85 4.96 -18.62
CA PRO A 116 1.61 6.01 -19.60
C PRO A 116 0.09 6.23 -19.70
N LYS A 117 -0.33 7.49 -19.89
CA LYS A 117 -1.75 7.77 -20.14
C LYS A 117 -2.16 7.03 -21.43
N PRO A 118 -3.09 6.07 -21.37
CA PRO A 118 -3.51 5.36 -22.56
C PRO A 118 -4.16 6.35 -23.54
N ALA A 119 -3.64 6.42 -24.77
CA ALA A 119 -4.20 7.23 -25.86
C ALA A 119 -5.46 6.56 -26.45
N GLY A 120 -6.42 6.21 -25.59
CA GLY A 120 -7.68 5.56 -25.99
C GLY A 120 -7.67 4.03 -26.09
N ARG A 121 -6.54 3.35 -25.80
CA ARG A 121 -6.46 1.87 -25.75
C ARG A 121 -5.78 1.38 -24.49
N PHE A 122 -6.15 0.20 -23.99
CA PHE A 122 -5.45 -0.44 -22.87
C PHE A 122 -4.00 -0.78 -23.28
N VAL A 123 -3.03 -0.45 -22.43
CA VAL A 123 -1.60 -0.75 -22.64
C VAL A 123 -1.09 -1.55 -21.44
N VAL A 124 -0.63 -2.78 -21.69
CA VAL A 124 -0.01 -3.63 -20.67
C VAL A 124 1.33 -3.03 -20.26
N GLN A 125 1.56 -2.91 -18.95
CA GLN A 125 2.87 -2.55 -18.41
C GLN A 125 3.79 -3.78 -18.45
N PRO A 126 5.07 -3.62 -18.83
CA PRO A 126 6.04 -4.71 -18.73
C PRO A 126 6.20 -5.15 -17.28
N GLN A 127 6.51 -6.43 -17.09
CA GLN A 127 6.85 -6.98 -15.79
C GLN A 127 8.19 -6.39 -15.32
N ARG A 128 8.27 -6.03 -14.04
CA ARG A 128 9.46 -5.50 -13.37
C ARG A 128 10.17 -6.59 -12.58
#